data_AF-A0A7C3R452-F1
#
_entry.id   AF-A0A7C3R452-F1
#
_cell.length_a   1.000
_cell.length_b   1.000
_cell.length_c   1.000
_cell.angle_alpha   90.00
_cell.angle_beta   90.00
_cell.angle_gamma   90.00
#
_symmetry.space_group_name_H-M   'P 1'
#
loop_
_entity.id
_entity.type
_entity.pdbx_description
1 polymer ?
#
loop_
_entity_poly.entity_id
_entity_poly.type
_entity_poly.pdbx_seq_one_letter_code
_entity_poly.pdbx_strand_id
1 'polypeptide(L)'
;TWGQGDVHFSWVDPVLEIEDGDFDFSGKTVAFFGAGDCKKHGEHFVSALGKLHKTFTDAGATAIGAIPKDDYTYEFSLAEIDDELVGCGIDEHNESDKTEDRINLWIEKVKSELNA
;
A
#
# COMPACT_ATOMS: atom_id res chain seq x y z
N THR A 1 2.53 5.64 -6.61
CA THR A 1 3.99 5.47 -6.67
C THR A 1 4.58 6.41 -7.70
N TRP A 2 5.76 6.96 -7.43
CA TRP A 2 6.49 7.87 -8.32
C TRP A 2 7.91 7.35 -8.58
N GLY A 3 8.55 7.85 -9.64
CA GLY A 3 9.94 7.48 -9.94
C GLY A 3 10.15 5.97 -10.07
N GLN A 4 11.18 5.44 -9.39
CA GLN A 4 11.53 4.02 -9.38
C GLN A 4 10.98 3.32 -8.12
N GLY A 5 9.67 3.45 -7.89
CA GLY A 5 9.03 2.83 -6.73
C GLY A 5 8.98 3.71 -5.48
N ASP A 6 9.18 5.02 -5.61
CA ASP A 6 9.24 5.98 -4.51
C ASP A 6 7.86 6.47 -4.08
N VAL A 7 7.82 6.91 -2.82
CA VAL A 7 6.68 7.65 -2.28
C VAL A 7 6.55 9.00 -3.02
N HIS A 8 5.34 9.54 -3.04
CA HIS A 8 5.14 10.91 -3.55
C HIS A 8 5.94 11.90 -2.70
N PHE A 9 6.41 13.02 -3.28
CA PHE A 9 7.29 13.96 -2.58
C PHE A 9 6.71 14.47 -1.25
N SER A 10 5.37 14.57 -1.14
CA SER A 10 4.69 14.98 0.10
C SER A 10 4.81 13.98 1.25
N TRP A 11 5.21 12.74 0.97
CA TRP A 11 5.44 11.67 1.94
C TRP A 11 6.91 11.51 2.30
N VAL A 12 7.84 12.18 1.60
CA VAL A 12 9.28 12.05 1.88
C VAL A 12 9.61 12.56 3.28
N ASP A 13 9.24 13.80 3.62
CA ASP A 13 9.54 14.36 4.94
C ASP A 13 8.85 13.57 6.07
N PRO A 14 7.54 13.21 6.00
CA PRO A 14 6.90 12.38 7.01
C PRO A 14 7.55 11.00 7.21
N VAL A 15 7.99 10.35 6.13
CA VAL A 15 8.68 9.05 6.24
C VAL A 15 10.01 9.21 6.95
N LEU A 16 10.82 10.21 6.58
CA LEU A 16 12.10 10.49 7.25
C LEU A 16 11.91 10.86 8.72
N GLU A 17 10.89 11.66 9.03
CA GLU A 17 10.58 12.00 10.43
C GLU A 17 10.22 10.76 11.26
N ILE A 18 9.45 9.82 10.70
CA ILE A 18 9.10 8.57 11.38
C ILE A 18 10.31 7.65 11.53
N GLU A 19 11.14 7.51 10.49
CA GLU A 19 12.29 6.60 10.48
C GLU A 19 13.46 7.08 11.35
N ASP A 20 13.75 8.38 11.33
CA ASP A 20 14.86 8.99 12.09
C ASP A 20 14.43 9.45 13.49
N GLY A 21 13.12 9.55 13.75
CA GLY A 21 12.55 10.00 15.01
C GLY A 21 12.15 8.85 15.95
N ASP A 22 11.91 9.18 17.22
CA ASP A 22 11.36 8.25 18.21
C ASP A 22 9.81 8.22 18.16
N PHE A 23 9.23 8.00 16.97
CA PHE A 23 7.78 7.85 16.84
C PHE A 23 7.34 6.43 17.24
N ASP A 24 6.37 6.34 18.14
CA ASP A 24 5.76 5.06 18.56
C ASP A 24 4.29 4.99 18.11
N PHE A 25 4.03 4.10 17.17
CA PHE A 25 2.69 3.76 16.67
C PHE A 25 2.13 2.50 17.31
N SER A 26 2.71 2.00 18.40
CA SER A 26 2.16 0.87 19.16
C SER A 26 0.69 1.10 19.52
N GLY A 27 -0.13 0.08 19.24
CA GLY A 27 -1.58 0.13 19.44
C GLY A 27 -2.34 1.00 18.43
N LYS A 28 -1.68 1.51 17.38
CA LYS A 28 -2.34 2.11 16.21
C LYS A 28 -2.52 1.05 15.14
N THR A 29 -3.68 1.09 14.50
CA THR A 29 -4.00 0.28 13.32
C THR A 29 -3.90 1.16 12.08
N VAL A 30 -3.24 0.67 11.04
CA VAL A 30 -3.04 1.37 9.77
C VAL A 30 -3.49 0.51 8.60
N ALA A 31 -4.01 1.15 7.55
CA ALA A 31 -4.40 0.50 6.31
C ALA A 31 -3.94 1.37 5.12
N PHE A 32 -3.51 0.75 4.03
CA PHE A 32 -2.87 1.44 2.91
C PHE A 32 -3.68 1.33 1.62
N PHE A 33 -3.71 2.41 0.84
CA PHE A 33 -4.21 2.42 -0.53
C PHE A 33 -3.40 3.39 -1.38
N GLY A 34 -3.30 3.15 -2.68
CA GLY A 34 -2.59 4.07 -3.55
C GLY A 34 -2.64 3.71 -5.04
N ALA A 35 -2.31 4.72 -5.85
CA ALA A 35 -2.33 4.61 -7.30
C ALA A 35 -0.98 4.17 -7.89
N GLY A 36 -1.03 3.40 -8.98
CA GLY A 36 0.10 3.00 -9.81
C GLY A 36 -0.28 2.87 -11.28
N ASP A 37 0.70 2.51 -12.11
CA ASP A 37 0.51 2.17 -13.53
C ASP A 37 1.16 0.82 -13.77
N CYS A 38 0.36 -0.25 -13.85
CA CYS A 38 0.84 -1.63 -13.95
C CYS A 38 1.47 -1.95 -15.31
N LYS A 39 1.18 -1.16 -16.35
CA LYS A 39 1.72 -1.39 -17.69
C LYS A 39 3.02 -0.63 -17.95
N LYS A 40 3.10 0.65 -17.57
CA LYS A 40 4.30 1.46 -17.82
C LYS A 40 5.35 1.33 -16.73
N HIS A 41 4.91 1.00 -15.51
CA HIS A 41 5.75 0.92 -14.33
C HIS A 41 5.47 -0.38 -13.56
N GLY A 42 5.26 -1.47 -14.31
CA GLY A 42 4.92 -2.79 -13.76
C GLY A 42 6.01 -3.37 -12.86
N GLU A 43 7.26 -2.98 -13.05
CA GLU A 43 8.43 -3.31 -12.23
C GLU A 43 8.45 -2.57 -10.88
N HIS A 44 7.56 -1.59 -10.70
CA HIS A 44 7.43 -0.79 -9.49
C HIS A 44 5.98 -0.59 -9.07
N PHE A 45 5.07 -1.46 -9.52
CA PHE A 45 3.63 -1.26 -9.36
C PHE A 45 3.29 -1.06 -7.88
N VAL A 46 2.64 0.05 -7.53
CA VAL A 46 2.25 0.43 -6.15
C VAL A 46 3.33 0.27 -5.05
N SER A 47 4.61 0.20 -5.41
CA SER A 47 5.73 -0.08 -4.48
C SER A 47 5.88 0.92 -3.33
N ALA A 48 5.37 2.15 -3.48
CA ALA A 48 5.30 3.13 -2.40
C ALA A 48 4.50 2.62 -1.19
N LEU A 49 3.48 1.77 -1.40
CA LEU A 49 2.70 1.19 -0.31
C LEU A 49 3.55 0.25 0.55
N GLY A 50 4.44 -0.54 -0.06
CA GLY A 50 5.38 -1.39 0.66
C GLY A 50 6.35 -0.60 1.54
N LYS A 51 6.85 0.54 1.02
CA LYS A 51 7.68 1.46 1.80
C LYS A 51 6.92 2.01 3.01
N LEU A 52 5.73 2.56 2.79
CA LEU A 52 4.89 3.07 3.87
C LEU A 52 4.52 1.99 4.88
N HIS A 53 4.14 0.80 4.41
CA HIS A 53 3.86 -0.35 5.27
C HIS A 53 5.03 -0.61 6.21
N LYS A 54 6.23 -0.81 5.66
CA LYS A 54 7.45 -1.03 6.45
C LYS A 54 7.70 0.11 7.45
N THR A 55 7.66 1.37 7.02
CA THR A 55 7.90 2.52 7.89
C THR A 55 6.97 2.54 9.10
N PHE A 56 5.66 2.33 8.89
CA PHE A 56 4.70 2.33 10.00
C PHE A 56 4.79 1.07 10.87
N THR A 57 5.01 -0.11 10.30
CA THR A 57 5.12 -1.35 11.08
C THR A 57 6.40 -1.41 11.90
N ASP A 58 7.53 -0.91 11.38
CA ASP A 58 8.79 -0.82 12.13
C ASP A 58 8.66 0.14 13.32
N ALA A 59 7.81 1.16 13.20
CA ALA A 59 7.46 2.07 14.28
C ALA A 59 6.34 1.53 15.21
N GLY A 60 5.94 0.25 15.08
CA GLY A 60 5.03 -0.43 16.01
C GLY A 60 3.55 -0.45 15.62
N ALA A 61 3.17 0.09 14.46
CA ALA A 61 1.78 0.01 13.99
C ALA A 61 1.39 -1.43 13.61
N THR A 62 0.10 -1.76 13.76
CA THR A 62 -0.48 -2.98 13.21
C THR A 62 -1.10 -2.68 11.85
N ALA A 63 -0.56 -3.26 10.78
CA ALA A 63 -1.10 -3.12 9.45
C ALA A 63 -2.27 -4.10 9.21
N ILE A 64 -3.31 -3.62 8.55
CA ILE A 64 -4.48 -4.39 8.12
C ILE A 64 -4.85 -4.03 6.66
N GLY A 65 -5.78 -4.78 6.08
CA GLY A 65 -6.28 -4.52 4.73
C GLY A 65 -5.40 -5.06 3.62
N ALA A 66 -4.60 -6.09 3.89
CA ALA A 66 -3.90 -6.83 2.85
C ALA A 66 -4.92 -7.55 1.94
N ILE A 67 -4.60 -7.62 0.64
CA ILE A 67 -5.46 -8.22 -0.37
C ILE A 67 -4.67 -9.19 -1.26
N PRO A 68 -5.26 -10.31 -1.69
CA PRO A 68 -4.61 -11.23 -2.61
C PRO A 68 -4.17 -10.53 -3.90
N LYS A 69 -2.97 -10.86 -4.39
CA LYS A 69 -2.48 -10.28 -5.66
C LYS A 69 -3.21 -10.80 -6.91
N ASP A 70 -4.05 -11.83 -6.78
CA ASP A 70 -4.63 -12.58 -7.90
C ASP A 70 -5.41 -11.73 -8.92
N ASP A 71 -6.00 -10.61 -8.50
CA ASP A 71 -6.71 -9.68 -9.40
C ASP A 71 -5.78 -8.64 -10.06
N TYR A 72 -4.48 -8.70 -9.80
CA TYR A 72 -3.47 -7.78 -10.30
C TYR A 72 -2.52 -8.48 -11.28
N THR A 73 -2.06 -7.73 -12.28
CA THR A 73 -1.00 -8.19 -13.19
C THR A 73 0.06 -7.11 -13.31
N TYR A 74 1.27 -7.42 -12.83
CA TYR A 74 2.44 -6.54 -12.82
C TYR A 74 3.71 -7.40 -12.80
N GLU A 75 4.88 -6.79 -12.95
CA GLU A 75 6.17 -7.51 -12.95
C GLU A 75 6.76 -7.65 -11.54
N PHE A 76 6.73 -6.57 -10.75
CA PHE A 76 7.24 -6.54 -9.38
C PHE A 76 6.58 -5.43 -8.54
N SER A 77 6.44 -5.69 -7.24
CA SER A 77 6.02 -4.69 -6.27
C SER A 77 6.71 -4.89 -4.92
N LEU A 78 7.25 -3.81 -4.33
CA LEU A 78 7.64 -3.82 -2.91
C LEU A 78 6.43 -3.95 -1.96
N ALA A 79 5.21 -3.74 -2.48
CA ALA A 79 3.99 -3.89 -1.71
C ALA A 79 3.50 -5.35 -1.69
N GLU A 80 4.12 -6.26 -2.46
CA GLU A 80 3.80 -7.69 -2.43
C GLU A 80 4.61 -8.40 -1.34
N ILE A 81 3.92 -9.01 -0.38
CA ILE A 81 4.49 -9.82 0.71
C ILE A 81 3.63 -11.08 0.84
N ASP A 82 4.24 -12.26 0.82
CA ASP A 82 3.55 -13.55 0.98
C ASP A 82 2.32 -13.72 0.04
N ASP A 83 2.49 -13.37 -1.24
CA ASP A 83 1.45 -13.41 -2.30
C ASP A 83 0.25 -12.45 -2.08
N GLU A 84 0.34 -11.52 -1.13
CA GLU A 84 -0.64 -10.46 -0.90
C GLU A 84 -0.03 -9.06 -1.13
N LEU A 85 -0.84 -8.13 -1.65
CA LEU A 85 -0.51 -6.71 -1.57
C LEU A 85 -0.86 -6.20 -0.17
N VAL A 86 0.05 -5.47 0.47
CA VAL A 86 -0.13 -4.87 1.82
C VAL A 86 -1.23 -3.80 1.91
N GLY A 87 -1.93 -3.53 0.81
CA GLY A 87 -2.99 -2.54 0.71
C GLY A 87 -3.63 -2.48 -0.68
N CYS A 88 -4.61 -1.60 -0.85
CA CYS A 88 -5.35 -1.48 -2.10
C CYS A 88 -4.55 -0.77 -3.19
N GLY A 89 -4.16 -1.51 -4.23
CA GLY A 89 -3.63 -0.94 -5.47
C GLY A 89 -4.74 -0.48 -6.41
N ILE A 90 -4.62 0.74 -6.94
CA ILE A 90 -5.55 1.33 -7.92
C ILE A 90 -4.77 1.70 -9.18
N ASP A 91 -5.34 1.42 -10.35
CA ASP A 91 -4.77 1.81 -11.64
C ASP A 91 -5.84 2.44 -12.55
N GLU A 92 -5.95 3.77 -12.48
CA GLU A 92 -6.88 4.56 -13.29
C GLU A 92 -6.43 4.71 -14.76
N HIS A 93 -5.23 4.27 -15.11
CA HIS A 93 -4.72 4.38 -16.48
C HIS A 93 -5.03 3.13 -17.31
N ASN A 94 -5.03 1.96 -16.68
CA ASN A 94 -5.11 0.68 -17.36
C ASN A 94 -6.31 -0.18 -16.94
N GLU A 95 -6.82 0.01 -15.72
CA GLU A 95 -7.85 -0.83 -15.08
C GLU A 95 -8.89 0.04 -14.34
N SER A 96 -9.24 1.20 -14.88
CA SER A 96 -10.18 2.15 -14.26
C SER A 96 -11.57 1.52 -14.01
N ASP A 97 -11.95 0.53 -14.82
CA ASP A 97 -13.18 -0.23 -14.67
C ASP A 97 -13.21 -1.13 -13.43
N LYS A 98 -12.05 -1.45 -12.85
CA LYS A 98 -11.93 -2.26 -11.61
C LYS A 98 -11.87 -1.43 -10.33
N THR A 99 -11.70 -0.11 -10.42
CA THR A 99 -11.41 0.74 -9.26
C THR A 99 -12.51 0.69 -8.21
N GLU A 100 -13.78 0.83 -8.61
CA GLU A 100 -14.91 0.82 -7.67
C GLU A 100 -15.00 -0.52 -6.92
N ASP A 101 -14.91 -1.62 -7.64
CA ASP A 101 -14.97 -2.96 -7.06
C ASP A 101 -13.81 -3.24 -6.11
N ARG A 102 -12.58 -2.85 -6.48
CA ARG A 102 -11.38 -3.00 -5.63
C ARG A 102 -11.52 -2.20 -4.33
N ILE A 103 -11.98 -0.96 -4.41
CA ILE A 103 -12.21 -0.11 -3.23
C ILE A 103 -13.28 -0.74 -2.32
N ASN A 104 -14.39 -1.20 -2.88
CA ASN A 104 -15.48 -1.80 -2.10
C ASN A 104 -15.01 -3.08 -1.38
N LEU A 105 -14.31 -3.97 -2.09
CA LEU A 105 -13.76 -5.20 -1.51
C LEU A 105 -12.75 -4.89 -0.39
N TRP A 106 -11.85 -3.92 -0.62
CA TRP A 106 -10.86 -3.52 0.36
C TRP A 106 -11.49 -2.88 1.61
N ILE A 107 -12.51 -2.03 1.44
CA ILE A 107 -13.24 -1.43 2.56
C ILE A 107 -13.88 -2.52 3.44
N GLU A 108 -14.51 -3.53 2.85
CA GLU A 108 -15.12 -4.63 3.60
C GLU A 108 -14.07 -5.46 4.37
N LYS A 109 -12.92 -5.72 3.74
CA LYS A 109 -11.76 -6.36 4.39
C LYS A 109 -11.28 -5.55 5.61
N VAL A 110 -11.02 -4.26 5.42
CA VAL A 110 -10.58 -3.36 6.50
C VAL A 110 -11.61 -3.29 7.63
N LYS A 111 -12.91 -3.18 7.33
CA LYS A 111 -13.96 -3.20 8.36
C LYS A 111 -13.99 -4.50 9.14
N SER A 112 -13.80 -5.64 8.47
CA SER A 112 -13.78 -6.94 9.14
C SER A 112 -12.61 -7.04 10.12
N GLU A 113 -11.44 -6.53 9.74
CA GLU A 113 -10.22 -6.61 10.56
C GLU A 113 -10.16 -5.55 11.66
N LEU A 114 -10.77 -4.38 11.46
CA LEU A 114 -10.90 -3.35 12.51
C LEU A 114 -11.79 -3.79 13.67
N ASN A 115 -12.74 -4.69 13.44
CA ASN A 115 -13.72 -5.14 14.42
C ASN A 115 -13.43 -6.55 14.99
N ALA A 116 -12.28 -7.14 14.63
CA ALA A 116 -11.85 -8.46 15.10
C ALA A 116 -11.13 -8.37 16.46
#